data_AF-A0A2A7MHH6-F1
#
_entry.id   AF-A0A2A7MHH6-F1
#
_cell.length_a   1.000
_cell.length_b   1.000
_cell.length_c   1.000
_cell.angle_alpha   90.00
_cell.angle_beta   90.00
_cell.angle_gamma   90.00
#
_symmetry.space_group_name_H-M   'P 1'
#
loop_
_entity.id
_entity.type
_entity.pdbx_description
1 polymer ?
#
loop_
_entity_poly.entity_id
_entity_poly.type
_entity_poly.pdbx_seq_one_letter_code
_entity_poly.pdbx_strand_id
1 'polypeptide(L)'
;MKQLLSKKKNQLTKKKKGFTLVELIIVIAIIAILAAMAIPKFSSMRLQAKASNDVAAAKNIATITATLVSSGELTVGNANKTIDLSDTAASATDAKAIRNQLDGKVATTGKGEASGVKFDITIEPDEDIIVKNNGYQLYPENSADLTGYKKTPTTAKSSS
;
A
#
# COMPACT_ATOMS: atom_id res chain seq x y z
N MET A 1 79.21 0.95 -31.16
CA MET A 1 78.43 1.57 -30.07
C MET A 1 77.01 1.82 -30.58
N LYS A 2 76.28 0.78 -31.02
CA LYS A 2 75.40 -0.06 -30.17
C LYS A 2 74.77 0.74 -29.03
N GLN A 3 73.45 0.92 -29.16
CA GLN A 3 72.52 1.41 -28.15
C GLN A 3 72.67 2.93 -27.98
N LEU A 4 71.66 3.75 -28.31
CA LEU A 4 70.48 3.87 -27.47
C LEU A 4 69.22 4.05 -28.31
N LEU A 5 68.59 2.89 -28.53
CA LEU A 5 67.15 2.68 -28.40
C LEU A 5 66.28 3.88 -28.76
N SER A 6 65.87 3.91 -30.04
CA SER A 6 64.55 4.35 -30.45
C SER A 6 63.53 3.78 -29.46
N LYS A 7 63.15 4.63 -28.51
CA LYS A 7 62.11 4.40 -27.52
C LYS A 7 60.81 4.34 -28.30
N LYS A 8 60.58 3.20 -28.96
CA LYS A 8 59.30 2.81 -29.54
C LYS A 8 58.30 3.02 -28.42
N LYS A 9 57.52 4.11 -28.51
CA LYS A 9 56.41 4.35 -27.61
C LYS A 9 55.58 3.08 -27.70
N ASN A 10 55.64 2.25 -26.67
CA ASN A 10 54.61 1.28 -26.39
C ASN A 10 53.37 2.14 -26.09
N GLN A 11 52.74 2.63 -27.15
CA GLN A 11 51.34 2.98 -27.15
C GLN A 11 50.68 1.65 -26.84
N LEU A 12 50.53 1.39 -25.54
CA LEU A 12 49.63 0.40 -24.99
C LEU A 12 48.24 0.84 -25.46
N THR A 13 47.93 0.58 -26.72
CA THR A 13 46.57 0.60 -27.23
C THR A 13 45.89 -0.54 -26.50
N LYS A 14 45.44 -0.27 -25.28
CA LYS A 14 44.41 -1.07 -24.64
C LYS A 14 43.28 -1.09 -25.66
N LYS A 15 43.18 -2.19 -26.43
CA LYS A 15 42.05 -2.41 -27.32
C LYS A 15 40.83 -2.24 -26.43
N LYS A 16 40.10 -1.13 -26.60
CA LYS A 16 38.83 -0.96 -25.92
C LYS A 16 37.95 -2.05 -26.50
N LYS A 17 37.82 -3.16 -25.78
CA LYS A 17 36.83 -4.18 -26.07
C LYS A 17 35.49 -3.50 -25.81
N GLY A 18 34.89 -2.94 -26.87
CA GLY A 18 33.53 -2.45 -26.83
C GLY A 18 32.58 -3.63 -26.68
N PHE A 19 31.45 -3.38 -26.04
CA PHE A 19 30.35 -4.33 -25.97
C PHE A 19 29.83 -4.57 -27.38
N THR A 20 29.61 -5.83 -27.75
CA THR A 20 29.04 -6.15 -29.07
C THR A 20 27.53 -5.88 -29.06
N LEU A 21 26.98 -5.44 -30.20
CA LEU A 21 25.52 -5.29 -30.34
C LEU A 21 24.78 -6.62 -30.08
N VAL A 22 25.41 -7.75 -30.42
CA VAL A 22 24.84 -9.09 -30.20
C VAL A 22 24.75 -9.41 -28.71
N GLU A 23 25.77 -9.09 -27.91
CA GLU A 23 25.72 -9.25 -26.45
C GLU A 23 24.57 -8.43 -25.84
N LEU A 24 24.32 -7.22 -26.35
CA LEU A 24 23.22 -6.39 -25.87
C LEU A 24 21.85 -6.97 -26.22
N ILE A 25 21.68 -7.50 -27.44
CA ILE A 25 20.43 -8.09 -27.90
C ILE A 25 20.06 -9.33 -27.07
N ILE A 26 21.03 -10.17 -26.73
CA ILE A 26 20.77 -11.36 -25.90
C ILE A 26 20.35 -10.95 -24.48
N VAL A 27 20.97 -9.92 -23.91
CA VAL A 27 20.62 -9.44 -22.56
C VAL A 27 19.19 -8.92 -22.50
N ILE A 28 18.78 -8.06 -23.44
CA ILE A 28 17.41 -7.55 -23.47
C ILE A 28 16.39 -8.66 -23.74
N ALA A 29 16.75 -9.68 -24.53
CA ALA A 29 15.88 -10.82 -24.80
C ALA A 29 15.61 -11.64 -23.53
N ILE A 30 16.64 -11.91 -22.71
CA ILE A 30 16.47 -12.63 -21.44
C ILE A 30 15.67 -11.78 -20.44
N ILE A 31 15.96 -10.47 -20.33
CA ILE A 31 15.19 -9.56 -19.46
C ILE A 31 13.71 -9.53 -19.86
N ALA A 32 13.40 -9.53 -21.16
CA ALA A 32 12.02 -9.54 -21.65
C ALA A 32 11.25 -10.79 -21.21
N ILE A 33 11.88 -11.98 -21.27
CA ILE A 33 11.27 -13.24 -20.81
C ILE A 33 11.01 -13.20 -19.29
N LEU A 34 11.99 -12.75 -18.51
CA LEU A 34 11.86 -12.64 -17.06
C LEU A 34 10.78 -11.63 -16.67
N ALA A 35 10.73 -10.47 -17.34
CA ALA A 35 9.74 -9.43 -17.10
C ALA A 35 8.32 -9.93 -17.41
N ALA A 36 8.14 -10.68 -18.50
CA ALA A 36 6.83 -11.23 -18.87
C ALA A 36 6.21 -12.12 -17.78
N MET A 37 7.03 -12.93 -17.08
CA MET A 37 6.56 -13.75 -15.95
C MET A 37 6.45 -12.95 -14.65
N ALA A 38 7.35 -11.99 -14.42
CA ALA A 38 7.43 -11.25 -13.16
C ALA A 38 6.34 -10.20 -13.00
N ILE A 39 5.97 -9.47 -14.06
CA ILE A 39 4.97 -8.39 -14.01
C ILE A 39 3.62 -8.84 -13.45
N PRO A 40 2.95 -9.90 -13.97
CA PRO A 40 1.65 -10.31 -13.44
C PRO A 40 1.74 -10.78 -11.98
N LYS A 41 2.81 -11.50 -11.63
CA LYS A 41 3.05 -11.96 -10.25
C LYS A 41 3.26 -10.77 -9.30
N PHE A 42 4.12 -9.83 -9.66
CA PHE A 42 4.43 -8.65 -8.84
C PHE A 42 3.18 -7.78 -8.61
N SER A 43 2.34 -7.63 -9.64
CA SER A 43 1.04 -6.93 -9.52
C SER A 43 0.15 -7.59 -8.46
N SER A 44 -0.04 -8.92 -8.54
CA SER A 44 -0.85 -9.65 -7.55
C SER A 44 -0.28 -9.61 -6.12
N MET A 45 1.05 -9.65 -5.98
CA MET A 45 1.73 -9.55 -4.69
C MET A 45 1.55 -8.17 -4.07
N ARG A 46 1.63 -7.11 -4.88
CA ARG A 46 1.40 -5.73 -4.44
C ARG A 46 -0.02 -5.54 -3.91
N LEU A 47 -1.02 -6.10 -4.61
CA LEU A 47 -2.42 -6.05 -4.19
C LEU A 47 -2.64 -6.80 -2.86
N GLN A 48 -2.05 -7.98 -2.71
CA GLN A 48 -2.12 -8.75 -1.46
C GLN A 48 -1.42 -8.04 -0.30
N ALA A 49 -0.25 -7.43 -0.54
CA ALA A 49 0.46 -6.65 0.46
C ALA A 49 -0.37 -5.43 0.90
N LYS A 50 -0.99 -4.73 -0.05
CA LYS A 50 -1.94 -3.64 0.25
C LYS A 50 -3.10 -4.15 1.11
N ALA A 51 -3.73 -5.25 0.73
CA ALA A 51 -4.85 -5.81 1.48
C ALA A 51 -4.45 -6.20 2.92
N SER A 52 -3.26 -6.80 3.10
CA SER A 52 -2.73 -7.13 4.42
C SER A 52 -2.47 -5.88 5.27
N ASN A 53 -1.95 -4.81 4.66
CA ASN A 53 -1.72 -3.53 5.34
C ASN A 53 -3.04 -2.88 5.77
N ASP A 54 -4.06 -2.94 4.92
CA ASP A 54 -5.37 -2.36 5.22
C ASP A 54 -6.07 -3.10 6.38
N VAL A 55 -5.93 -4.43 6.47
CA VAL A 55 -6.43 -5.21 7.62
C VAL A 55 -5.71 -4.83 8.91
N ALA A 56 -4.38 -4.68 8.86
CA ALA A 56 -3.61 -4.22 10.02
C ALA A 56 -4.00 -2.80 10.45
N ALA A 57 -4.26 -1.91 9.48
CA ALA A 57 -4.76 -0.57 9.73
C ALA A 57 -6.16 -0.60 10.36
N ALA A 58 -7.06 -1.45 9.87
CA ALA A 58 -8.41 -1.62 10.42
C ALA A 58 -8.39 -2.05 11.90
N LYS A 59 -7.48 -2.97 12.26
CA LYS A 59 -7.26 -3.37 13.67
C LYS A 59 -6.81 -2.19 14.53
N ASN A 60 -5.86 -1.40 14.04
CA ASN A 60 -5.37 -0.23 14.76
C ASN A 60 -6.49 0.81 14.96
N ILE A 61 -7.24 1.09 13.90
CA ILE A 61 -8.41 1.98 13.94
C ILE A 61 -9.42 1.50 14.99
N ALA A 62 -9.71 0.19 15.05
CA ALA A 62 -10.63 -0.36 16.03
C ALA A 62 -10.13 -0.17 17.46
N THR A 63 -8.84 -0.44 17.73
CA THR A 63 -8.23 -0.22 19.05
C THR A 63 -8.27 1.25 19.48
N ILE A 64 -7.97 2.18 18.56
CA ILE A 64 -8.05 3.62 18.82
C ILE A 64 -9.49 4.03 19.11
N THR A 65 -10.44 3.54 18.32
CA THR A 65 -11.87 3.82 18.50
C THR A 65 -12.34 3.32 19.85
N ALA A 66 -11.98 2.08 20.25
CA ALA A 66 -12.30 1.54 21.57
C ALA A 66 -11.72 2.40 22.70
N THR A 67 -10.47 2.86 22.55
CA THR A 67 -9.80 3.71 23.53
C THR A 67 -10.52 5.05 23.68
N LEU A 68 -10.94 5.64 22.56
CA LEU A 68 -11.64 6.92 22.53
C LEU A 68 -13.09 6.84 23.04
N VAL A 69 -13.77 5.71 22.81
CA VAL A 69 -15.08 5.44 23.42
C VAL A 69 -14.92 5.29 24.93
N SER A 70 -13.93 4.53 25.38
CA SER A 70 -13.65 4.33 26.80
C SER A 70 -13.22 5.62 27.52
N SER A 71 -12.50 6.52 26.84
CA SER A 71 -12.11 7.83 27.40
C SER A 71 -13.25 8.85 27.43
N GLY A 72 -14.40 8.54 26.81
CA GLY A 72 -15.54 9.44 26.66
C GLY A 72 -15.35 10.53 25.61
N GLU A 73 -14.24 10.52 24.85
CA GLU A 73 -13.98 11.46 23.75
C GLU A 73 -14.83 11.14 22.51
N LEU A 74 -15.20 9.87 22.33
CA LEU A 74 -16.23 9.44 21.38
C LEU A 74 -17.44 8.89 22.12
N THR A 75 -18.58 9.55 21.99
CA THR A 75 -19.84 9.05 22.55
C THR A 75 -20.60 8.21 21.54
N VAL A 76 -21.13 7.08 22.00
CA VAL A 76 -22.03 6.19 21.25
C VAL A 76 -23.43 6.38 21.84
N GLY A 77 -24.41 6.71 20.99
CA GLY A 77 -25.81 6.83 21.41
C GLY A 77 -26.54 5.49 21.37
N ASN A 78 -27.86 5.54 21.49
CA ASN A 78 -28.73 4.34 21.39
C ASN A 78 -28.87 3.76 19.98
N ALA A 79 -28.13 4.27 19.00
CA ALA A 79 -28.16 3.84 17.61
C ALA A 79 -26.74 3.76 17.06
N ASN A 80 -26.58 2.96 15.99
CA ASN A 80 -25.29 2.77 15.33
C ASN A 80 -24.69 4.11 14.91
N LYS A 81 -23.44 4.35 15.32
CA LYS A 81 -22.68 5.54 14.93
C LYS A 81 -21.72 5.18 13.81
N THR A 82 -21.91 5.77 12.64
CA THR A 82 -21.00 5.60 11.50
C THR A 82 -20.09 6.81 11.35
N ILE A 83 -18.78 6.57 11.23
CA ILE A 83 -17.73 7.57 11.08
C ILE A 83 -16.97 7.26 9.79
N ASP A 84 -17.01 8.17 8.82
CA ASP A 84 -16.19 8.11 7.61
C ASP A 84 -14.84 8.79 7.89
N LEU A 85 -13.74 8.02 7.90
CA LEU A 85 -12.40 8.57 8.12
C LEU A 85 -11.87 9.41 6.94
N SER A 86 -12.53 9.35 5.79
CA SER A 86 -12.24 10.22 4.66
C SER A 86 -12.88 11.60 4.78
N ASP A 87 -13.82 11.79 5.72
CA ASP A 87 -14.36 13.10 6.02
C ASP A 87 -13.31 13.96 6.74
N THR A 88 -12.79 14.94 6.00
CA THR A 88 -11.80 15.91 6.47
C THR A 88 -12.42 17.25 6.84
N ALA A 89 -13.76 17.37 6.79
CA ALA A 89 -14.45 18.58 7.18
C ALA A 89 -14.13 18.95 8.64
N ALA A 90 -14.10 20.24 8.93
CA ALA A 90 -13.86 20.74 10.29
C ALA A 90 -14.95 20.30 11.29
N SER A 91 -16.15 19.99 10.79
CA SER A 91 -17.29 19.47 11.55
C SER A 91 -17.19 17.98 11.88
N ALA A 92 -16.28 17.22 11.24
CA ALA A 92 -16.10 15.79 11.48
C ALA A 92 -15.26 15.54 12.75
N THR A 93 -15.77 15.97 13.91
CA THR A 93 -15.06 15.94 15.19
C THR A 93 -14.61 14.53 15.58
N ASP A 94 -15.47 13.53 15.35
CA ASP A 94 -15.19 12.13 15.67
C ASP A 94 -14.10 11.54 14.76
N ALA A 95 -14.23 11.74 13.45
CA ALA A 95 -13.22 11.33 12.48
C ALA A 95 -11.88 12.02 12.78
N LYS A 96 -11.90 13.29 13.19
CA LYS A 96 -10.70 14.04 13.60
C LYS A 96 -10.05 13.46 14.85
N ALA A 97 -10.82 13.10 15.89
CA ALA A 97 -10.29 12.49 17.11
C ALA A 97 -9.53 11.19 16.79
N ILE A 98 -10.12 10.32 15.97
CA ILE A 98 -9.49 9.08 15.52
C ILE A 98 -8.25 9.37 14.66
N ARG A 99 -8.35 10.27 13.67
CA ARG A 99 -7.23 10.67 12.80
C ARG A 99 -6.04 11.26 13.55
N ASN A 100 -6.28 11.97 14.65
CA ASN A 100 -5.20 12.56 15.45
C ASN A 100 -4.41 11.51 16.23
N GLN A 101 -5.03 10.38 16.59
CA GLN A 101 -4.35 9.26 17.26
C GLN A 101 -3.72 8.26 16.28
N LEU A 102 -4.05 8.37 14.99
CA LEU A 102 -3.38 7.63 13.93
C LEU A 102 -2.05 8.34 13.63
N ASP A 103 -0.94 7.65 13.87
CA ASP A 103 0.47 8.12 13.85
C ASP A 103 1.00 8.62 12.48
N GLY A 104 0.17 9.30 11.67
CA GLY A 104 0.44 9.61 10.26
C GLY A 104 0.64 8.38 9.36
N LYS A 105 0.50 7.17 9.93
CA LYS A 105 0.89 5.87 9.34
C LYS A 105 -0.31 5.06 8.87
N VAL A 106 -1.53 5.39 9.32
CA VAL A 106 -2.72 4.93 8.63
C VAL A 106 -2.89 5.86 7.45
N ALA A 107 -2.57 5.32 6.28
CA ALA A 107 -2.74 5.98 5.00
C ALA A 107 -4.23 6.26 4.77
N THR A 108 -4.76 7.33 5.37
CA THR A 108 -6.01 7.94 4.92
C THR A 108 -5.83 8.63 3.57
N THR A 109 -4.58 8.74 3.11
CA THR A 109 -4.23 8.99 1.71
C THR A 109 -2.87 8.36 1.46
N GLY A 110 -2.83 7.27 0.69
CA GLY A 110 -1.58 6.67 0.25
C GLY A 110 -0.78 7.71 -0.53
N LYS A 111 0.41 8.05 -0.05
CA LYS A 111 1.40 8.77 -0.88
C LYS A 111 1.78 7.85 -2.04
N GLY A 112 1.10 8.02 -3.18
CA GLY A 112 1.53 7.48 -4.47
C GLY A 112 0.61 6.52 -5.21
N GLU A 113 -0.67 6.35 -4.85
CA GLU A 113 -1.63 5.66 -5.73
C GLU A 113 -3.01 6.28 -5.58
N ALA A 114 -3.62 6.64 -6.71
CA ALA A 114 -4.98 7.15 -6.80
C ALA A 114 -6.02 6.06 -6.51
N SER A 115 -6.10 5.59 -5.26
CA SER A 115 -7.22 4.80 -4.77
C SER A 115 -7.51 5.18 -3.33
N GLY A 116 -8.50 6.06 -3.16
CA GLY A 116 -9.04 6.48 -1.87
C GLY A 116 -9.54 5.29 -1.07
N VAL A 117 -8.72 4.84 -0.13
CA VAL A 117 -9.15 3.91 0.90
C VAL A 117 -9.97 4.71 1.90
N LYS A 118 -11.29 4.52 1.83
CA LYS A 118 -12.24 5.06 2.80
C LYS A 118 -12.43 4.00 3.87
N PHE A 119 -11.99 4.30 5.10
CA PHE A 119 -12.32 3.47 6.23
C PHE A 119 -13.60 4.01 6.86
N ASP A 120 -14.64 3.19 6.89
CA ASP A 120 -15.88 3.49 7.59
C ASP A 120 -15.91 2.70 8.89
N ILE A 121 -16.10 3.39 10.00
CA ILE A 121 -16.21 2.78 11.32
C ILE A 121 -17.68 2.81 11.69
N THR A 122 -18.24 1.67 12.07
CA THR A 122 -19.57 1.60 12.68
C THR A 122 -19.39 1.10 14.11
N ILE A 123 -19.87 1.89 15.06
CA ILE A 123 -19.91 1.51 16.47
C ILE A 123 -21.35 1.16 16.79
N GLU A 124 -21.60 -0.08 17.18
CA GLU A 124 -22.91 -0.58 17.57
C GLU A 124 -23.21 -0.22 19.05
N PRO A 125 -24.49 -0.19 19.48
CA PRO A 125 -24.88 0.24 20.82
C PRO A 125 -24.35 -0.64 21.96
N ASP A 126 -23.88 -1.84 21.64
CA ASP A 126 -23.19 -2.79 22.52
C ASP A 126 -21.66 -2.58 22.56
N GLU A 127 -21.17 -1.48 21.98
CA GLU A 127 -19.77 -1.12 21.83
C GLU A 127 -18.98 -2.03 20.86
N ASP A 128 -19.66 -2.85 20.06
CA ASP A 128 -18.99 -3.58 19.00
C ASP A 128 -18.53 -2.63 17.88
N ILE A 129 -17.24 -2.71 17.55
CA ILE A 129 -16.60 -1.84 16.56
C ILE A 129 -16.39 -2.62 15.27
N ILE A 130 -17.01 -2.12 14.20
CA ILE A 130 -16.87 -2.64 12.85
C ILE A 130 -16.09 -1.64 12.02
N VAL A 131 -14.99 -2.08 11.41
CA VAL A 131 -14.21 -1.26 10.47
C VAL A 131 -14.31 -1.86 9.08
N LYS A 132 -14.87 -1.08 8.16
CA LYS A 132 -15.06 -1.42 6.75
C LYS A 132 -14.12 -0.60 5.86
N ASN A 133 -13.77 -1.17 4.73
CA ASN A 133 -13.02 -0.49 3.68
C ASN A 133 -13.65 -0.80 2.33
N ASN A 134 -14.10 0.21 1.60
CA ASN A 134 -14.80 0.05 0.32
C ASN A 134 -15.97 -0.95 0.38
N GLY A 135 -16.67 -0.99 1.51
CA GLY A 135 -17.81 -1.89 1.77
C GLY A 135 -17.46 -3.29 2.28
N TYR A 136 -16.18 -3.62 2.44
CA TYR A 136 -15.72 -4.91 2.98
C TYR A 136 -15.35 -4.77 4.45
N GLN A 137 -15.90 -5.63 5.32
CA GLN A 137 -15.53 -5.65 6.73
C GLN A 137 -14.13 -6.26 6.92
N LEU A 138 -13.21 -5.43 7.43
CA LEU A 138 -11.84 -5.85 7.75
C LEU A 138 -11.63 -6.10 9.24
N TYR A 139 -12.49 -5.51 10.09
CA TYR A 139 -12.51 -5.75 11.53
C TYR A 139 -13.95 -5.77 12.08
N PRO A 140 -14.30 -6.71 12.99
CA PRO A 140 -13.59 -7.96 13.21
C PRO A 140 -13.50 -8.75 11.91
N GLU A 141 -12.44 -9.56 11.75
CA GLU A 141 -12.12 -10.22 10.47
C GLU A 141 -13.26 -11.12 9.97
N ASN A 142 -13.88 -10.75 8.85
CA ASN A 142 -14.89 -11.57 8.18
C ASN A 142 -14.25 -12.32 7.00
N SER A 143 -14.24 -13.65 7.04
CA SER A 143 -13.58 -14.46 6.01
C SER A 143 -14.15 -14.28 4.61
N ALA A 144 -15.46 -14.06 4.46
CA ALA A 144 -16.07 -13.82 3.16
C ALA A 144 -15.60 -12.47 2.58
N ASP A 145 -15.66 -11.41 3.37
CA ASP A 145 -15.28 -10.06 2.94
C ASP A 145 -13.77 -9.93 2.71
N LEU A 146 -12.93 -10.58 3.52
CA LEU A 146 -11.48 -10.60 3.33
C LEU A 146 -11.08 -11.29 2.02
N THR A 147 -11.78 -12.36 1.63
CA THR A 147 -11.50 -13.02 0.35
C THR A 147 -11.91 -12.16 -0.84
N GLY A 148 -13.02 -11.42 -0.74
CA GLY A 148 -13.45 -10.44 -1.74
C GLY A 148 -12.47 -9.27 -1.84
N TYR A 149 -12.09 -8.69 -0.70
CA TYR A 149 -11.18 -7.55 -0.63
C TYR A 149 -9.80 -7.85 -1.25
N LYS A 150 -9.26 -9.05 -1.02
CA LYS A 150 -7.98 -9.49 -1.61
C LYS A 150 -8.04 -9.66 -3.13
N LYS A 151 -9.24 -9.83 -3.72
CA LYS A 151 -9.44 -10.01 -5.17
C LYS A 151 -9.68 -8.67 -5.90
N THR A 152 -10.31 -7.70 -5.24
CA THR A 152 -10.72 -6.42 -5.87
C THR A 152 -10.54 -5.22 -4.94
N PRO A 153 -9.32 -4.88 -4.48
CA PRO A 153 -9.14 -3.76 -3.57
C PRO A 153 -9.41 -2.38 -4.21
N THR A 154 -9.60 -2.31 -5.53
CA THR A 154 -9.66 -1.06 -6.32
C THR A 154 -11.02 -0.75 -6.94
N THR A 155 -12.04 -1.58 -6.75
CA THR A 155 -13.39 -1.26 -7.27
C THR A 155 -14.41 -1.42 -6.16
N ALA A 156 -14.93 -0.27 -5.74
CA ALA A 156 -16.02 -0.12 -4.80
C ALA A 156 -17.10 -1.19 -5.02
N LYS A 157 -17.43 -1.93 -3.97
CA LYS A 157 -18.79 -2.41 -3.79
C LYS A 157 -19.63 -1.20 -3.37
N SER A 158 -19.77 -0.23 -4.28
CA SER A 158 -20.79 0.80 -4.24
C SER A 158 -22.01 0.19 -4.92
N SER A 159 -22.71 -0.70 -4.23
CA SER A 159 -24.05 -1.08 -4.63
C SER A 159 -24.87 -1.47 -3.42
N SER A 160 -25.90 -0.63 -3.25
CA SER A 160 -27.14 -0.83 -2.48
C SER A 160 -27.08 -0.53 -0.99
#